data_AF-A0A1Q3MQR9-F1
#
_entry.id   AF-A0A1Q3MQR9-F1
#
_cell.length_a   1.000
_cell.length_b   1.000
_cell.length_c   1.000
_cell.angle_alpha   90.00
_cell.angle_beta   90.00
_cell.angle_gamma   90.00
#
_symmetry.space_group_name_H-M   'P 1'
#
loop_
_entity.id
_entity.type
_entity.pdbx_description
1 polymer ?
#
loop_
_entity_poly.entity_id
_entity_poly.type
_entity_poly.pdbx_seq_one_letter_code
_entity_poly.pdbx_strand_id
1 'polypeptide(L)'
;MKWLVLVVPSVVAVIAAQNQPQKPLPKYDSPMLYFEDHCQRCHGENGANYSPELGKGKDDAWLLQEITDMAEGPGQSPLEKDALLAQAAFHRSLIAKEPFLFITGYAKGVLSGETLPGAKVTAMVGKKTFPAKVKEKTWTVVLPATTAVRSISVQAKLNDKLTKLSLDKGWYSHSQTLSKK
;
A
#
# COMPACT_ATOMS: atom_id res chain seq x y z
N MET A 1 -47.49 2.72 -52.09
CA MET A 1 -46.18 2.04 -51.96
C MET A 1 -45.31 2.86 -51.01
N LYS A 2 -45.25 2.49 -49.73
CA LYS A 2 -44.44 3.17 -48.70
C LYS A 2 -43.18 2.32 -48.47
N TRP A 3 -42.02 2.89 -48.77
CA TRP A 3 -40.73 2.28 -48.50
C TRP A 3 -40.40 2.41 -47.02
N LEU A 4 -40.18 1.28 -46.35
CA LEU A 4 -39.61 1.23 -45.00
C LEU A 4 -38.08 1.28 -45.12
N VAL A 5 -37.47 2.35 -44.62
CA VAL A 5 -36.02 2.43 -44.45
C VAL A 5 -35.67 1.76 -43.12
N LEU A 6 -34.98 0.62 -43.19
CA LEU A 6 -34.43 -0.10 -42.04
C LEU A 6 -33.11 0.55 -41.64
N VAL A 7 -33.08 1.22 -40.48
CA VAL A 7 -31.85 1.75 -39.89
C VAL A 7 -31.28 0.68 -38.96
N VAL A 8 -30.13 0.12 -39.32
CA VAL A 8 -29.38 -0.82 -38.49
C VAL A 8 -28.47 -0.02 -37.56
N PRO A 9 -28.55 -0.16 -36.24
CA PRO A 9 -27.61 0.50 -35.34
C PRO A 9 -26.27 -0.24 -35.37
N SER A 10 -25.24 0.42 -35.90
CA SER A 10 -23.85 -0.03 -35.80
C SER A 10 -23.40 -0.07 -34.34
N VAL A 11 -23.11 -1.26 -33.84
CA VAL A 11 -22.46 -1.44 -32.53
C VAL A 11 -20.98 -1.12 -32.69
N VAL A 12 -20.58 0.11 -32.35
CA VAL A 12 -19.16 0.46 -32.22
C VAL A 12 -18.68 -0.10 -30.88
N ALA A 13 -18.00 -1.24 -30.91
CA ALA A 13 -17.31 -1.77 -29.74
C ALA A 13 -16.14 -0.84 -29.40
N VAL A 14 -16.25 -0.18 -28.25
CA VAL A 14 -15.20 0.67 -27.67
C VAL A 14 -14.03 -0.21 -27.24
N ILE A 15 -13.00 -0.33 -28.08
CA ILE A 15 -11.68 -0.83 -27.69
C ILE A 15 -10.79 0.39 -27.44
N ALA A 16 -10.91 1.00 -26.26
CA ALA A 16 -10.02 2.07 -25.83
C ALA A 16 -9.97 2.17 -24.31
N ALA A 17 -9.37 1.19 -23.64
CA ALA A 17 -9.11 1.27 -22.19
C ALA A 17 -7.65 0.91 -21.81
N GLN A 18 -6.70 1.03 -22.73
CA GLN A 18 -5.30 0.60 -22.47
C GLN A 18 -4.24 1.71 -22.47
N ASN A 19 -4.58 2.98 -22.75
CA ASN A 19 -3.55 4.01 -22.92
C ASN A 19 -3.56 5.13 -21.86
N GLN A 20 -4.15 4.93 -20.68
CA GLN A 20 -3.88 5.88 -19.60
C GLN A 20 -2.45 5.68 -19.08
N PRO A 21 -1.61 6.73 -19.04
CA PRO A 21 -0.28 6.65 -18.45
C PRO A 21 -0.41 6.17 -17.00
N GLN A 22 0.03 4.94 -16.74
CA GLN A 22 0.10 4.45 -15.37
C GLN A 22 1.18 5.27 -14.68
N LYS A 23 0.81 6.14 -13.73
CA LYS A 23 1.81 6.79 -12.86
C LYS A 23 2.72 5.68 -12.31
N PRO A 24 4.04 5.77 -12.54
CA PRO A 24 4.95 4.68 -12.27
C PRO A 24 4.87 4.25 -10.80
N LEU A 25 5.16 2.97 -10.57
CA LEU A 25 5.38 2.48 -9.23
C LEU A 25 6.50 3.32 -8.60
N PRO A 26 6.29 3.81 -7.38
CA PRO A 26 7.33 4.54 -6.70
C PRO A 26 8.47 3.59 -6.38
N LYS A 27 9.68 4.06 -6.61
CA LYS A 27 10.89 3.43 -6.11
C LYS A 27 11.07 3.92 -4.67
N TYR A 28 10.31 3.33 -3.75
CA TYR A 28 10.55 3.59 -2.32
C TYR A 28 11.42 2.48 -1.75
N ASP A 29 12.27 2.88 -0.82
CA ASP A 29 12.91 1.94 0.09
C ASP A 29 11.83 1.36 1.01
N SER A 30 11.97 0.08 1.33
CA SER A 30 11.04 -0.67 2.17
C SER A 30 10.91 -0.02 3.56
N PRO A 31 9.73 0.48 3.96
CA PRO A 31 9.58 1.10 5.28
C PRO A 31 9.79 0.08 6.42
N MET A 32 9.44 -1.18 6.20
CA MET A 32 9.66 -2.23 7.21
C MET A 32 11.14 -2.61 7.33
N LEU A 33 11.89 -2.64 6.23
CA LEU A 33 13.34 -2.86 6.25
C LEU A 33 14.07 -1.67 6.86
N TYR A 34 13.70 -0.44 6.48
CA TYR A 34 14.25 0.76 7.09
C TYR A 34 14.03 0.75 8.62
N PHE A 35 12.82 0.38 9.06
CA PHE A 35 12.53 0.25 10.49
C PHE A 35 13.43 -0.79 11.17
N GLU A 36 13.60 -1.97 10.56
CA GLU A 36 14.45 -3.03 11.11
C GLU A 36 15.90 -2.57 11.26
N ASP A 37 16.44 -1.91 10.23
CA ASP A 37 17.84 -1.49 10.17
C ASP A 37 18.14 -0.32 11.12
N HIS A 38 17.20 0.63 11.28
CA HIS A 38 17.48 1.91 11.94
C HIS A 38 16.69 2.15 13.23
N CYS A 39 15.53 1.52 13.40
CA CYS A 39 14.58 1.86 14.46
C CYS A 39 14.38 0.72 15.49
N GLN A 40 14.44 -0.53 15.04
CA GLN A 40 14.12 -1.71 15.84
C GLN A 40 14.97 -1.86 17.10
N ARG A 41 16.25 -1.43 17.06
CA ARG A 41 17.13 -1.48 18.24
C ARG A 41 16.52 -0.78 19.46
N CYS A 42 15.80 0.32 19.27
CA CYS A 42 15.16 1.07 20.35
C CYS A 42 13.67 0.70 20.51
N HIS A 43 12.99 0.39 19.42
CA HIS A 43 11.53 0.22 19.40
C HIS A 43 11.06 -1.24 19.41
N GLY A 44 11.98 -2.20 19.42
CA GLY A 44 11.66 -3.62 19.34
C GLY A 44 11.17 -4.02 17.95
N GLU A 45 11.06 -5.32 17.72
CA GLU A 45 10.61 -5.87 16.45
C GLU A 45 9.19 -5.35 16.12
N ASN A 46 9.02 -4.75 14.94
CA ASN A 46 7.76 -4.13 14.51
C ASN A 46 7.12 -3.20 15.57
N GLY A 47 7.93 -2.48 16.37
CA GLY A 47 7.43 -1.56 17.38
C GLY A 47 6.94 -2.22 18.67
N ALA A 48 7.36 -3.46 18.97
CA ALA A 48 6.95 -4.18 20.17
C ALA A 48 7.23 -3.45 21.50
N ASN A 49 8.20 -2.52 21.53
CA ASN A 49 8.54 -1.73 22.70
C ASN A 49 7.81 -0.37 22.75
N TYR A 50 6.88 -0.09 21.83
CA TYR A 50 6.12 1.14 21.89
C TYR A 50 5.19 1.18 23.11
N SER A 51 5.14 2.36 23.73
CA SER A 51 4.17 2.64 24.78
C SER A 51 2.75 2.56 24.21
N PRO A 52 1.77 2.04 24.97
CA PRO A 52 0.35 2.12 24.60
C PRO A 52 -0.16 3.55 24.35
N GLU A 53 0.55 4.56 24.87
CA GLU A 53 0.22 5.97 24.73
C GLU A 53 0.83 6.61 23.46
N LEU A 54 1.56 5.86 22.64
CA LEU A 54 2.18 6.37 21.42
C LEU A 54 1.14 7.04 20.51
N GLY A 55 1.39 8.31 20.17
CA GLY A 55 0.54 9.09 19.26
C GLY A 55 -0.81 9.53 19.82
N LYS A 56 -1.10 9.30 21.11
CA LYS A 56 -2.36 9.73 21.73
C LYS A 56 -2.49 11.25 21.73
N GLY A 57 -3.57 11.74 21.13
CA GLY A 57 -3.84 13.19 21.01
C GLY A 57 -2.89 13.92 20.06
N LYS A 58 -2.13 13.19 19.23
CA LYS A 58 -1.16 13.77 18.28
C LYS A 58 -1.65 13.61 16.84
N ASP A 59 -1.42 14.64 16.05
CA ASP A 59 -1.74 14.67 14.63
C ASP A 59 -0.61 14.08 13.77
N ASP A 60 -0.78 14.11 12.44
CA ASP A 60 0.21 13.60 11.51
C ASP A 60 1.43 14.52 11.36
N ALA A 61 1.30 15.81 11.62
CA ALA A 61 2.43 16.74 11.61
C ALA A 61 3.41 16.39 12.72
N TRP A 62 2.91 16.11 13.93
CA TRP A 62 3.72 15.61 15.03
C TRP A 62 4.39 14.28 14.67
N LEU A 63 3.64 13.31 14.13
CA LEU A 63 4.22 12.00 13.82
C LEU A 63 5.34 12.10 12.77
N LEU A 64 5.15 12.93 11.74
CA LEU A 64 6.17 13.18 10.74
C LEU A 64 7.43 13.80 11.36
N GLN A 65 7.26 14.80 12.23
CA GLN A 65 8.39 15.43 12.91
C GLN A 65 9.15 14.45 13.80
N GLU A 66 8.46 13.64 14.60
CA GLU A 66 9.11 12.65 15.47
C GLU A 66 9.90 11.62 14.66
N ILE A 67 9.34 11.15 13.53
CA ILE A 67 10.06 10.20 12.67
C ILE A 67 11.28 10.87 12.04
N THR A 68 11.17 12.14 11.62
CA THR A 68 12.32 12.92 11.13
C THR A 68 13.40 13.01 12.21
N ASP A 69 13.05 13.44 13.42
CA ASP A 69 14.00 13.61 14.53
C ASP A 69 14.68 12.27 14.90
N MET A 70 13.92 11.17 14.89
CA MET A 70 14.45 9.84 15.15
C MET A 70 15.36 9.32 14.02
N ALA A 71 14.98 9.56 12.77
CA ALA A 71 15.75 9.19 11.59
C ALA A 71 17.08 9.95 11.54
N GLU A 72 17.07 11.27 11.78
CA GLU A 72 18.26 12.13 11.72
C GLU A 72 19.17 11.96 12.95
N GLY A 73 18.58 11.78 14.13
CA GLY A 73 19.31 11.65 15.39
C GLY A 73 19.76 10.21 15.67
N PRO A 74 19.06 9.43 16.52
CA PRO A 74 19.47 8.07 16.90
C PRO A 74 19.59 7.08 15.74
N GLY A 75 18.79 7.24 14.69
CA GLY A 75 18.79 6.37 13.50
C GLY A 75 19.93 6.68 12.52
N GLN A 76 20.46 7.91 12.55
CA GLN A 76 21.53 8.41 11.66
C GLN A 76 21.30 8.09 10.17
N SER A 77 20.04 8.08 9.75
CA SER A 77 19.61 7.69 8.41
C SER A 77 18.43 8.56 7.98
N PRO A 78 18.67 9.83 7.59
CA PRO A 78 17.62 10.75 7.20
C PRO A 78 16.75 10.19 6.07
N LEU A 79 15.44 10.42 6.16
CA LEU A 79 14.48 9.97 5.16
C LEU A 79 14.09 11.09 4.21
N GLU A 80 14.17 10.82 2.91
CA GLU A 80 13.56 11.69 1.90
C GLU A 80 12.04 11.75 2.05
N LYS A 81 11.43 12.84 1.59
CA LYS A 81 10.00 13.15 1.81
C LYS A 81 9.05 11.98 1.59
N ASP A 82 9.20 11.27 0.48
CA ASP A 82 8.31 10.18 0.10
C ASP A 82 8.52 8.92 0.95
N ALA A 83 9.77 8.63 1.34
CA ALA A 83 10.11 7.54 2.24
C ALA A 83 9.65 7.85 3.67
N LEU A 84 9.78 9.11 4.11
CA LEU A 84 9.23 9.59 5.38
C LEU A 84 7.72 9.39 5.46
N LEU A 85 6.97 9.67 4.39
CA LEU A 85 5.53 9.44 4.35
C LEU A 85 5.17 7.95 4.44
N ALA A 86 5.90 7.08 3.73
CA ALA A 86 5.71 5.64 3.83
C ALA A 86 6.05 5.11 5.24
N GLN A 87 7.10 5.65 5.86
CA GLN A 87 7.50 5.32 7.22
C GLN A 87 6.46 5.78 8.25
N ALA A 88 5.91 6.98 8.09
CA ALA A 88 4.82 7.48 8.92
C ALA A 88 3.56 6.63 8.79
N ALA A 89 3.23 6.19 7.58
CA ALA A 89 2.12 5.27 7.36
C ALA A 89 2.34 3.91 8.05
N PHE A 90 3.58 3.41 8.06
CA PHE A 90 3.94 2.22 8.82
C PHE A 90 3.73 2.44 10.33
N HIS A 91 4.25 3.52 10.91
CA HIS A 91 4.04 3.84 12.32
C HIS A 91 2.55 4.00 12.67
N ARG A 92 1.75 4.60 11.78
CA ARG A 92 0.29 4.68 11.97
C ARG A 92 -0.36 3.32 12.07
N SER A 93 0.08 2.35 11.27
CA SER A 93 -0.43 0.97 11.37
C SER A 93 -0.10 0.35 12.73
N LEU A 94 1.08 0.63 13.29
CA LEU A 94 1.49 0.15 14.61
C LEU A 94 0.67 0.81 15.72
N ILE A 95 0.47 2.13 15.67
CA ILE A 95 -0.37 2.89 16.61
C ILE A 95 -1.82 2.38 16.58
N ALA A 96 -2.38 2.18 15.39
CA ALA A 96 -3.75 1.70 15.20
C ALA A 96 -3.90 0.19 15.50
N LYS A 97 -2.78 -0.54 15.62
CA LYS A 97 -2.73 -2.01 15.70
C LYS A 97 -3.44 -2.67 14.51
N GLU A 98 -3.21 -2.13 13.33
CA GLU A 98 -3.80 -2.59 12.07
C GLU A 98 -2.71 -3.18 11.15
N PRO A 99 -3.04 -4.18 10.31
CA PRO A 99 -2.12 -4.71 9.32
C PRO A 99 -1.57 -3.59 8.42
N PHE A 100 -0.27 -3.60 8.15
CA PHE A 100 0.30 -2.71 7.15
C PHE A 100 0.27 -3.33 5.76
N LEU A 101 0.05 -2.52 4.73
CA LEU A 101 0.25 -2.89 3.33
C LEU A 101 1.12 -1.85 2.65
N PHE A 102 2.15 -2.32 1.95
CA PHE A 102 3.04 -1.53 1.13
C PHE A 102 3.34 -2.26 -0.18
N ILE A 103 3.28 -1.58 -1.32
CA ILE A 103 3.54 -2.17 -2.65
C ILE A 103 4.97 -1.85 -3.07
N THR A 104 5.76 -2.91 -3.31
CA THR A 104 7.16 -2.80 -3.75
C THR A 104 7.30 -2.93 -5.27
N GLY A 105 6.33 -3.54 -5.96
CA GLY A 105 6.44 -3.71 -7.40
C GLY A 105 5.26 -4.41 -8.06
N TYR A 106 5.14 -4.21 -9.37
CA TYR A 106 4.29 -4.99 -10.26
C TYR A 106 4.99 -5.19 -11.60
N ALA A 107 5.37 -6.43 -11.90
CA ALA A 107 6.06 -6.76 -13.14
C ALA A 107 5.66 -8.14 -13.63
N LYS A 108 5.39 -8.28 -14.94
CA LYS A 108 5.08 -9.56 -15.60
C LYS A 108 3.96 -10.35 -14.90
N GLY A 109 2.93 -9.65 -14.42
CA GLY A 109 1.80 -10.26 -13.70
C GLY A 109 2.07 -10.62 -12.23
N VAL A 110 3.23 -10.27 -11.68
CA VAL A 110 3.55 -10.49 -10.26
C VAL A 110 3.47 -9.16 -9.52
N LEU A 111 2.55 -9.05 -8.58
CA LEU A 111 2.47 -7.95 -7.62
C LEU A 111 3.21 -8.35 -6.36
N SER A 112 4.06 -7.47 -5.83
CA SER A 112 4.86 -7.68 -4.64
C SER A 112 4.71 -6.54 -3.64
N GLY A 113 4.96 -6.84 -2.39
CA GLY A 113 4.86 -5.85 -1.33
C GLY A 113 5.32 -6.36 0.03
N GLU A 114 4.99 -5.56 1.03
CA GLU A 114 5.27 -5.83 2.43
C GLU A 114 4.01 -5.78 3.29
N THR A 115 4.05 -6.50 4.40
CA THR A 115 3.01 -6.59 5.41
C THR A 115 3.62 -7.00 6.75
N LEU A 116 2.91 -6.75 7.85
CA LEU A 116 3.30 -7.28 9.17
C LEU A 116 3.41 -8.81 9.16
N PRO A 117 4.39 -9.40 9.88
CA PRO A 117 4.52 -10.86 9.99
C PRO A 117 3.23 -11.54 10.46
N GLY A 118 2.92 -12.70 9.88
CA GLY A 118 1.71 -13.47 10.19
C GLY A 118 0.43 -12.98 9.52
N ALA A 119 0.46 -11.84 8.82
CA ALA A 119 -0.72 -11.36 8.09
C ALA A 119 -1.03 -12.22 6.86
N LYS A 120 -2.31 -12.41 6.58
CA LYS A 120 -2.81 -13.01 5.34
C LYS A 120 -3.10 -11.91 4.33
N VAL A 121 -2.45 -11.95 3.17
CA VAL A 121 -2.63 -10.96 2.10
C VAL A 121 -3.45 -11.55 0.95
N THR A 122 -4.37 -10.76 0.41
CA THR A 122 -5.21 -11.12 -0.74
C THR A 122 -5.33 -9.94 -1.69
N ALA A 123 -5.01 -10.16 -2.97
CA ALA A 123 -5.29 -9.20 -4.03
C ALA A 123 -6.66 -9.47 -4.66
N MET A 124 -7.29 -8.42 -5.16
CA MET A 124 -8.63 -8.42 -5.74
C MET A 124 -8.57 -7.69 -7.08
N VAL A 125 -9.12 -8.32 -8.12
CA VAL A 125 -9.29 -7.73 -9.45
C VAL A 125 -10.75 -7.92 -9.85
N GLY A 126 -11.54 -6.84 -9.78
CA GLY A 126 -12.99 -6.92 -9.87
C GLY A 126 -13.56 -7.83 -8.76
N LYS A 127 -14.27 -8.90 -9.14
CA LYS A 127 -14.85 -9.88 -8.20
C LYS A 127 -13.94 -11.07 -7.88
N LYS A 128 -12.78 -11.17 -8.53
CA LYS A 128 -11.86 -12.30 -8.36
C LYS A 128 -10.84 -11.98 -7.27
N THR A 129 -10.55 -12.98 -6.44
CA THR A 129 -9.56 -12.90 -5.36
C THR A 129 -8.37 -13.79 -5.63
N PHE A 130 -7.17 -13.30 -5.31
CA PHE A 130 -5.90 -13.98 -5.51
C PHE A 130 -5.13 -13.98 -4.19
N PRO A 131 -4.99 -15.13 -3.51
CA PRO A 131 -4.22 -15.20 -2.27
C PRO A 131 -2.74 -14.98 -2.56
N ALA A 132 -2.08 -14.16 -1.74
CA ALA A 132 -0.65 -13.94 -1.84
C ALA A 132 0.13 -15.03 -1.09
N LYS A 133 1.35 -15.33 -1.56
CA LYS A 133 2.36 -16.05 -0.79
C LYS A 133 3.05 -15.05 0.12
N VAL A 134 2.89 -15.20 1.42
CA VAL A 134 3.53 -14.35 2.44
C VAL A 134 4.70 -15.13 3.04
N LYS A 135 5.89 -14.51 3.07
CA LYS A 135 7.08 -15.02 3.73
C LYS A 135 7.63 -13.90 4.62
N GLU A 136 7.54 -14.12 5.93
CA GLU A 136 7.89 -13.13 6.96
C GLU A 136 7.13 -11.82 6.72
N LYS A 137 7.86 -10.76 6.35
CA LYS A 137 7.31 -9.43 6.03
C LYS A 137 7.01 -9.20 4.55
N THR A 138 7.47 -10.07 3.66
CA THR A 138 7.30 -9.90 2.21
C THR A 138 6.17 -10.74 1.66
N TRP A 139 5.54 -10.28 0.60
CA TRP A 139 4.53 -11.06 -0.09
C TRP A 139 4.56 -10.89 -1.61
N THR A 140 4.07 -11.91 -2.30
CA THR A 140 3.89 -11.91 -3.76
C THR A 140 2.57 -12.53 -4.14
N VAL A 141 1.95 -12.04 -5.21
CA VAL A 141 0.74 -12.62 -5.79
C VAL A 141 0.83 -12.60 -7.30
N VAL A 142 0.41 -13.71 -7.92
CA VAL A 142 0.35 -13.85 -9.38
C VAL A 142 -1.04 -13.44 -9.83
N LEU A 143 -1.10 -12.49 -10.75
CA LEU A 143 -2.29 -11.93 -11.37
C LEU A 143 -2.25 -12.19 -12.88
N PRO A 144 -3.40 -12.13 -13.57
CA PRO A 144 -3.41 -12.14 -15.04
C PRO A 144 -2.50 -11.03 -15.58
N ALA A 145 -1.62 -11.35 -16.54
CA ALA A 145 -0.61 -10.42 -17.04
C ALA A 145 -1.21 -9.11 -17.65
N THR A 146 -2.47 -9.15 -18.07
CA THR A 146 -3.23 -8.02 -18.60
C THR A 146 -3.90 -7.16 -17.53
N THR A 147 -3.72 -7.47 -16.24
CA THR A 147 -4.32 -6.72 -15.14
C THR A 147 -3.73 -5.30 -15.09
N ALA A 148 -4.60 -4.30 -15.20
CA ALA A 148 -4.22 -2.91 -15.00
C ALA A 148 -3.93 -2.65 -13.52
N VAL A 149 -2.76 -2.08 -13.19
CA VAL A 149 -2.34 -1.87 -11.79
C VAL A 149 -3.39 -1.13 -10.97
N ARG A 150 -3.99 -0.09 -11.56
CA ARG A 150 -4.95 0.79 -10.88
C ARG A 150 -6.31 0.13 -10.62
N SER A 151 -6.61 -1.04 -11.19
CA SER A 151 -7.83 -1.80 -10.88
C SER A 151 -7.65 -2.81 -9.74
N ILE A 152 -6.43 -2.92 -9.20
CA ILE A 152 -6.11 -3.85 -8.13
C ILE A 152 -6.47 -3.22 -6.78
N SER A 153 -7.14 -4.00 -5.95
CA SER A 153 -7.21 -3.75 -4.50
C SER A 153 -6.49 -4.86 -3.75
N VAL A 154 -5.85 -4.53 -2.65
CA VAL A 154 -5.14 -5.48 -1.78
C VAL A 154 -5.73 -5.36 -0.38
N GLN A 155 -5.85 -6.49 0.31
CA GLN A 155 -6.20 -6.51 1.72
C GLN A 155 -5.23 -7.37 2.51
N ALA A 156 -4.95 -6.95 3.75
CA ALA A 156 -4.18 -7.73 4.72
C ALA A 156 -5.05 -7.95 5.95
N LYS A 157 -5.09 -9.19 6.44
CA LYS A 157 -5.77 -9.57 7.69
C LYS A 157 -4.74 -10.09 8.67
N LEU A 158 -4.72 -9.52 9.88
CA LEU A 158 -3.92 -9.98 11.01
C LEU A 158 -4.85 -10.04 12.21
N ASN A 159 -5.01 -11.22 12.81
CA ASN A 159 -6.00 -11.47 13.86
C ASN A 159 -7.42 -11.08 13.40
N ASP A 160 -8.10 -10.23 14.17
CA ASP A 160 -9.43 -9.66 13.90
C ASP A 160 -9.39 -8.38 13.05
N LYS A 161 -8.20 -7.85 12.75
CA LYS A 161 -8.02 -6.57 12.04
C LYS A 161 -7.83 -6.77 10.54
N LEU A 162 -8.33 -5.80 9.77
CA LEU A 162 -8.32 -5.82 8.31
C LEU A 162 -7.95 -4.44 7.76
N THR A 163 -6.93 -4.40 6.92
CA THR A 163 -6.53 -3.21 6.18
C THR A 163 -6.79 -3.43 4.70
N LYS A 164 -7.33 -2.41 4.03
CA LYS A 164 -7.56 -2.41 2.58
C LYS A 164 -6.80 -1.26 1.92
N LEU A 165 -6.17 -1.56 0.80
CA LEU A 165 -5.48 -0.61 -0.05
C LEU A 165 -5.99 -0.75 -1.48
N SER A 166 -6.45 0.34 -2.07
CA SER A 166 -6.80 0.38 -3.49
C SER A 166 -5.68 1.09 -4.25
N LEU A 167 -5.15 0.45 -5.30
CA LEU A 167 -3.95 0.94 -5.99
C LEU A 167 -4.23 2.15 -6.89
N ASP A 168 -5.49 2.53 -7.10
CA ASP A 168 -5.86 3.85 -7.63
C ASP A 168 -5.59 4.98 -6.63
N LYS A 169 -5.65 4.70 -5.31
CA LYS A 169 -5.52 5.71 -4.24
C LYS A 169 -4.10 5.88 -3.73
N GLY A 170 -3.24 4.86 -3.86
CA GLY A 170 -1.88 4.93 -3.35
C GLY A 170 -1.16 3.59 -3.37
N TRP A 171 0.06 3.60 -2.85
CA TRP A 171 0.97 2.45 -2.85
C TRP A 171 1.20 1.87 -1.46
N TYR A 172 0.63 2.48 -0.44
CA TYR A 172 0.65 2.00 0.92
C TYR A 172 -0.63 2.39 1.64
N SER A 173 -1.04 1.54 2.58
CA SER A 173 -2.15 1.78 3.50
C SER A 173 -1.84 2.95 4.44
N HIS A 174 -2.85 3.47 5.16
CA HIS A 174 -2.67 4.54 6.16
C HIS A 174 -2.13 5.88 5.61
N SER A 175 -2.12 6.08 4.29
CA SER A 175 -1.75 7.36 3.65
C SER A 175 -2.83 8.44 3.76
N GLN A 176 -4.08 8.04 3.92
CA GLN A 176 -5.23 8.97 3.96
C GLN A 176 -5.31 9.77 5.27
N THR A 177 -4.70 9.28 6.35
CA THR A 177 -4.57 10.09 7.56
C THR A 177 -3.60 11.23 7.28
N LEU A 178 -2.43 10.93 6.71
CA LEU A 178 -1.35 11.88 6.43
C LEU A 178 -1.70 13.04 5.49
N SER A 179 -2.80 12.93 4.74
CA SER A 179 -3.22 13.87 3.70
C SER A 179 -4.35 14.81 4.12
N LYS A 180 -4.92 14.66 5.32
CA LYS A 180 -5.91 15.62 5.85
C LYS A 180 -5.20 16.86 6.40
N LYS A 181 -5.10 17.89 5.57
CA LYS A 181 -4.91 19.27 5.99
C LYS A 181 -6.25 20.00 5.93
#